data_AF-A0A4U1CYG3-F1
#
_entry.id   AF-A0A4U1CYG3-F1
#
_cell.length_a   1.000
_cell.length_b   1.000
_cell.length_c   1.000
_cell.angle_alpha   90.00
_cell.angle_beta   90.00
_cell.angle_gamma   90.00
#
_symmetry.space_group_name_H-M   'P 1'
#
loop_
_entity.id
_entity.type
_entity.pdbx_description
1 polymer ?
#
loop_
_entity_poly.entity_id
_entity_poly.type
_entity_poly.pdbx_seq_one_letter_code
_entity_poly.pdbx_strand_id
1 'polypeptide(L)' 'MAVSKESMQARVNELTEEMNNAIEQKEVISKYIEKQTEEIPPIVVDTLKTKIRRLKITVEDCELRLKNYE' A
#
# COMPACT_ATOMS: atom_id res chain seq x y z
N MET A 1 -27.72 8.97 -11.21
CA MET A 1 -27.62 9.35 -9.78
C MET A 1 -26.43 10.30 -9.66
N ALA A 2 -26.65 11.54 -9.22
CA ALA A 2 -25.56 12.48 -8.97
C ALA A 2 -24.90 12.09 -7.64
N VAL A 3 -23.67 11.57 -7.69
CA VAL A 3 -22.85 11.38 -6.49
C VAL A 3 -22.55 12.78 -5.95
N SER A 4 -22.85 13.03 -4.67
CA SER A 4 -22.60 14.34 -4.05
C SER A 4 -21.10 14.60 -3.97
N LYS A 5 -20.68 15.87 -4.06
CA LYS A 5 -19.26 16.26 -3.91
C LYS A 5 -18.65 15.78 -2.60
N GLU A 6 -19.45 15.76 -1.52
CA GLU A 6 -19.06 15.22 -0.21
C GLU A 6 -18.76 13.71 -0.27
N SER A 7 -19.53 12.95 -1.04
CA SER A 7 -19.29 11.51 -1.26
C SER A 7 -18.04 11.26 -2.11
N MET A 8 -17.72 12.13 -3.07
CA MET A 8 -16.46 12.04 -3.83
C MET A 8 -15.25 12.36 -2.96
N GLN A 9 -15.32 13.41 -2.14
CA GLN A 9 -14.22 13.77 -1.24
C GLN A 9 -13.97 12.70 -0.17
N ALA A 10 -15.03 12.13 0.40
CA ALA A 10 -14.90 11.01 1.33
C ALA A 10 -14.18 9.83 0.68
N ARG A 11 -14.51 9.52 -0.57
CA ARG A 11 -13.88 8.43 -1.33
C ARG A 11 -12.41 8.69 -1.65
N VAL A 12 -12.06 9.92 -1.99
CA VAL A 12 -10.65 10.35 -2.18
C VAL A 12 -9.87 10.20 -0.88
N ASN A 13 -10.46 10.58 0.26
CA ASN A 13 -9.80 10.46 1.57
C ASN A 13 -9.56 8.98 1.93
N GLU A 14 -10.56 8.11 1.76
CA GLU A 14 -10.42 6.67 1.98
C GLU A 14 -9.30 6.05 1.13
N LEU A 15 -9.27 6.39 -0.17
CA LEU A 15 -8.24 5.92 -1.10
C LEU A 15 -6.84 6.42 -0.73
N THR A 16 -6.73 7.67 -0.30
CA THR A 16 -5.48 8.27 0.13
C THR A 16 -4.97 7.60 1.41
N GLU A 17 -5.86 7.33 2.37
CA GLU A 17 -5.52 6.62 3.61
C GLU A 17 -5.08 5.18 3.32
N GLU A 18 -5.81 4.45 2.47
CA GLU A 18 -5.45 3.09 2.04
C GLU A 18 -4.06 3.06 1.38
N MET A 19 -3.79 4.00 0.48
CA MET A 19 -2.49 4.15 -0.18
C MET A 19 -1.36 4.43 0.82
N ASN A 20 -1.55 5.39 1.72
CA ASN A 20 -0.55 5.75 2.72
C ASN A 20 -0.24 4.58 3.66
N ASN A 21 -1.27 3.87 4.13
CA ASN A 21 -1.11 2.67 4.94
C ASN A 21 -0.31 1.58 4.20
N ALA A 22 -0.55 1.39 2.90
CA ALA A 22 0.18 0.43 2.10
C ALA A 22 1.67 0.83 1.92
N ILE A 23 1.94 2.12 1.71
CA ILE A 23 3.31 2.67 1.62
C ILE A 23 4.07 2.45 2.93
N GLU A 24 3.46 2.81 4.06
CA GLU A 24 4.09 2.67 5.39
C GLU A 24 4.41 1.20 5.69
N GLN A 25 3.44 0.29 5.50
CA GLN A 25 3.68 -1.14 5.71
C GLN A 25 4.82 -1.68 4.83
N LYS A 26 4.88 -1.23 3.57
CA LYS A 26 5.95 -1.63 2.64
C LYS A 26 7.31 -1.16 3.15
N GLU A 27 7.38 0.07 3.66
CA GLU A 27 8.60 0.65 4.21
C GLU A 27 9.06 -0.09 5.47
N VAL A 28 8.15 -0.40 6.39
CA VAL A 28 8.45 -1.18 7.61
C VAL A 28 9.03 -2.55 7.25
N ILE A 29 8.39 -3.28 6.32
CA ILE A 29 8.87 -4.61 5.90
C ILE A 29 10.23 -4.50 5.20
N SER A 30 10.43 -3.49 4.35
CA SER A 30 11.70 -3.30 3.64
C SER A 30 12.83 -3.01 4.63
N LYS A 31 12.61 -2.10 5.58
CA LYS A 31 13.56 -1.80 6.66
C LYS A 31 13.84 -3.02 7.54
N TYR A 32 12.85 -3.88 7.79
CA TYR A 32 13.05 -5.12 8.55
C TYR A 32 14.00 -6.09 7.81
N ILE A 33 13.80 -6.27 6.50
CA ILE A 33 14.67 -7.13 5.69
C ILE A 33 16.09 -6.54 5.63
N GLU A 34 16.22 -5.23 5.45
CA GLU A 34 17.52 -4.55 5.32
C GLU A 34 18.32 -4.50 6.63
N LYS A 35 17.65 -4.34 7.77
CA LYS A 35 18.31 -4.22 9.09
C LYS A 35 18.69 -5.57 9.71
N GLN A 36 18.21 -6.67 9.16
CA GLN A 36 18.48 -7.98 9.74
C GLN A 36 19.94 -8.39 9.52
N THR A 37 20.65 -8.49 10.64
CA THR A 37 22.05 -8.95 10.71
C THR A 37 22.17 -10.47 10.88
N GLU A 38 21.08 -11.13 11.29
CA GLU A 38 21.01 -12.58 11.41
C GLU A 38 20.31 -13.20 10.20
N GLU A 39 20.62 -14.48 9.94
CA GLU A 39 20.12 -15.20 8.77
C GLU A 39 18.60 -15.46 8.92
N ILE A 40 17.79 -14.58 8.33
CA ILE A 40 16.34 -14.78 8.23
C ILE A 40 16.11 -16.07 7.42
N PRO A 41 15.27 -17.02 7.91
CA PRO A 41 14.92 -18.20 7.14
C PRO A 41 14.41 -17.82 5.73
N PRO A 42 14.88 -18.49 4.65
CA PRO A 42 14.52 -18.12 3.28
C PRO A 42 13.00 -18.00 3.05
N ILE A 43 12.22 -18.91 3.64
CA ILE A 43 10.75 -18.91 3.55
C ILE A 43 10.11 -17.63 4.12
N VAL A 44 10.70 -17.06 5.18
CA VAL A 44 10.22 -15.81 5.78
C VAL A 44 10.57 -14.65 4.85
N VAL A 45 11.79 -14.61 4.29
CA VAL A 45 12.19 -13.59 3.30
C VAL A 45 11.26 -13.60 2.08
N ASP A 46 10.96 -14.78 1.54
CA ASP A 46 10.08 -14.92 0.37
C ASP A 46 8.65 -14.48 0.68
N THR A 47 8.17 -14.77 1.89
CA THR A 47 6.85 -14.31 2.34
C THR A 47 6.82 -12.78 2.46
N LEU A 48 7.84 -12.16 3.05
CA LEU A 48 7.93 -10.71 3.20
C LEU A 48 8.07 -10.01 1.84
N LYS A 49 8.87 -10.55 0.92
CA LYS A 49 8.98 -10.05 -0.47
C LYS A 49 7.65 -10.17 -1.21
N THR A 50 6.92 -11.25 -1.02
CA THR A 50 5.57 -11.43 -1.59
C THR A 50 4.60 -10.39 -1.03
N LYS A 51 4.69 -10.09 0.27
CA LYS A 51 3.88 -9.05 0.90
C LYS A 51 4.21 -7.66 0.36
N ILE A 52 5.49 -7.33 0.19
CA ILE A 52 5.94 -6.09 -0.47
C ILE A 52 5.33 -5.97 -1.87
N ARG A 53 5.36 -7.04 -2.68
CA ARG A 53 4.76 -7.04 -4.03
C ARG A 53 3.26 -6.73 -4.00
N ARG A 54 2.52 -7.33 -3.06
CA ARG A 54 1.08 -7.08 -2.90
C ARG A 54 0.80 -5.63 -2.50
N LEU A 55 1.56 -5.10 -1.53
CA LEU A 55 1.43 -3.71 -1.11
C LEU A 55 1.72 -2.74 -2.26
N LYS A 56 2.68 -3.06 -3.12
CA LYS A 56 2.97 -2.25 -4.32
C LYS A 56 1.78 -2.23 -5.29
N ILE A 57 1.15 -3.38 -5.53
CA ILE A 57 -0.07 -3.48 -6.34
C ILE A 57 -1.21 -2.65 -5.72
N THR A 58 -1.39 -2.69 -4.39
CA THR A 58 -2.40 -1.87 -3.70
C THR A 58 -2.16 -0.38 -3.91
N VAL A 59 -0.91 0.08 -3.83
CA VAL A 59 -0.56 1.49 -4.10
C VAL A 59 -0.90 1.86 -5.54
N GLU A 60 -0.48 1.03 -6.51
CA GLU A 60 -0.77 1.27 -7.93
C GLU A 60 -2.29 1.29 -8.22
N ASP A 61 -3.08 0.42 -7.57
CA ASP A 61 -4.55 0.43 -7.67
C ASP A 61 -5.16 1.71 -7.08
N CYS A 62 -4.69 2.14 -5.91
CA CYS A 62 -5.15 3.39 -5.28
C CYS A 62 -4.83 4.60 -6.16
N GLU A 63 -3.62 4.69 -6.72
CA GLU A 63 -3.23 5.76 -7.64
C GLU A 63 -4.11 5.79 -8.89
N LEU A 64 -4.39 4.63 -9.50
CA LEU A 64 -5.27 4.53 -10.65
C LEU A 64 -6.71 4.95 -10.32
N ARG A 65 -7.21 4.57 -9.14
CA ARG A 65 -8.55 4.94 -8.69
C ARG A 65 -8.65 6.41 -8.35
N LEU A 66 -7.63 6.99 -7.72
CA LEU A 66 -7.57 8.42 -7.39
C LEU A 66 -7.61 9.31 -8.64
N LYS A 67 -6.92 8.92 -9.72
CA LYS A 67 -6.99 9.61 -11.02
C LYS A 67 -8.38 9.71 -11.61
N ASN A 68 -9.31 8.83 -11.22
CA ASN A 68 -10.71 8.90 -11.68
C ASN A 68 -11.54 9.95 -10.90
N TYR A 69 -10.96 10.55 -9.85
CA TYR A 69 -11.57 11.62 -9.05
C TYR A 69 -10.88 12.98 -9.26
N GLU A 70 -9.81 13.03 -10.06
CA GLU A 70 -9.19 14.26 -10.59
C GLU A 70 -9.98 14.80 -11.80
#